data_AF-A0A5C1H881-F1
#
_entry.id   AF-A0A5C1H881-F1
#
_cell.length_a   1.000
_cell.length_b   1.000
_cell.length_c   1.000
_cell.angle_alpha   90.00
_cell.angle_beta   90.00
_cell.angle_gamma   90.00
#
_symmetry.space_group_name_H-M   'P 1'
#
loop_
_entity.id
_entity.type
_entity.pdbx_description
1 polymer ?
#
loop_
_entity_poly.entity_id
_entity_poly.type
_entity_poly.pdbx_seq_one_letter_code
_entity_poly.pdbx_strand_id
1 'polypeptide(L)' 'MNYINQIIKFKYYLTKNKKLKKKKKIKINNNKYNYIIKIIKYYRILGLFPFKEIKILKI' A
#
# COMPACT_ATOMS: atom_id res chain seq x y z
N MET A 1 -7.07 -8.68 17.79
CA MET A 1 -6.97 -7.50 16.89
C MET A 1 -7.52 -7.88 15.53
N ASN A 2 -8.62 -7.27 15.07
CA ASN A 2 -9.36 -7.74 13.88
C ASN A 2 -8.55 -7.51 12.59
N TYR A 3 -8.29 -8.58 11.82
CA TYR A 3 -7.46 -8.56 10.61
C TYR A 3 -8.01 -7.61 9.53
N ILE A 4 -9.33 -7.56 9.41
CA ILE A 4 -10.05 -6.66 8.49
C ILE A 4 -9.73 -5.19 8.81
N ASN A 5 -9.71 -4.82 10.10
CA ASN A 5 -9.40 -3.46 10.53
C ASN A 5 -7.96 -3.06 10.18
N GLN A 6 -7.03 -4.02 10.18
CA GLN A 6 -5.66 -3.76 9.75
C GLN A 6 -5.60 -3.50 8.24
N ILE A 7 -6.24 -4.34 7.42
CA ILE A 7 -6.30 -4.15 5.96
C ILE A 7 -6.89 -2.78 5.61
N ILE A 8 -7.98 -2.39 6.26
CA ILE A 8 -8.61 -1.07 6.04
C ILE A 8 -7.63 0.06 6.39
N LYS A 9 -6.91 -0.03 7.52
CA LYS A 9 -5.87 0.94 7.89
C LYS A 9 -4.76 1.01 6.85
N PHE A 10 -4.31 -0.13 6.31
CA PHE A 10 -3.25 -0.13 5.30
C PHE A 10 -3.72 0.38 3.93
N LYS A 11 -5.01 0.19 3.59
CA LYS A 11 -5.62 0.76 2.39
C LYS A 11 -5.55 2.29 2.36
N TYR A 12 -5.59 2.96 3.52
CA TYR A 12 -5.41 4.41 3.63
C TYR A 12 -4.06 4.88 3.06
N TYR A 13 -3.00 4.08 3.13
CA TYR A 13 -1.68 4.44 2.61
C TYR A 13 -1.55 4.26 1.09
N LEU A 14 -2.58 3.71 0.43
CA LEU A 14 -2.64 3.61 -1.01
C LEU A 14 -3.36 4.82 -1.62
N THR A 15 -2.95 5.17 -2.83
CA THR A 15 -3.64 6.12 -3.70
C THR A 15 -4.79 5.42 -4.44
N LYS A 16 -5.65 6.19 -5.12
CA LYS A 16 -6.73 5.64 -5.97
C LYS A 16 -6.18 4.61 -6.98
N ASN A 17 -5.05 4.93 -7.63
CA ASN A 17 -4.35 4.07 -8.59
C ASN A 17 -3.47 2.99 -7.90
N LYS A 18 -3.79 2.63 -6.66
CA LYS A 18 -3.15 1.56 -5.88
C LYS A 18 -1.63 1.72 -5.66
N LYS A 19 -1.06 2.90 -5.94
CA LYS A 19 0.34 3.25 -5.61
C LYS A 19 0.44 3.64 -4.14
N LEU A 20 1.57 3.37 -3.50
CA LEU A 20 1.84 3.87 -2.16
C LEU A 20 1.91 5.41 -2.17
N LYS A 21 1.28 6.07 -1.21
CA LYS A 21 1.40 7.53 -1.01
C LYS A 21 2.87 7.88 -0.69
N LYS A 22 3.36 9.03 -1.18
CA LYS A 22 4.71 9.51 -0.85
C LYS A 22 4.81 9.84 0.64
N LYS A 23 5.91 9.48 1.30
CA LYS A 23 6.18 9.79 2.73
C LYS A 23 5.85 11.24 3.11
N LYS A 24 6.30 12.21 2.29
CA LYS A 24 6.04 13.66 2.49
C LYS A 24 4.55 13.99 2.67
N LYS A 25 3.65 13.26 1.99
CA LYS A 25 2.20 13.46 2.06
C LYS A 25 1.56 12.86 3.32
N ILE A 26 2.17 11.81 3.88
CA ILE A 26 1.63 11.04 5.02
C ILE A 26 2.21 11.55 6.34
N LYS A 27 3.28 12.36 6.31
CA LYS A 27 3.94 12.96 7.48
C LYS A 27 4.27 11.94 8.59
N ILE A 28 4.80 10.78 8.21
CA ILE A 28 5.24 9.73 9.15
C ILE A 28 6.76 9.57 9.17
N ASN A 29 7.28 9.05 10.29
CA ASN A 29 8.71 8.77 10.45
C ASN A 29 9.22 7.71 9.46
N ASN A 30 10.54 7.62 9.31
CA ASN A 30 11.15 6.72 8.32
C ASN A 30 10.88 5.24 8.63
N ASN A 31 11.01 4.86 9.90
CA ASN A 31 10.86 3.47 10.33
C ASN A 31 9.46 2.94 10.07
N LYS A 32 8.41 3.70 10.42
CA LYS A 32 7.01 3.33 10.14
C LYS A 32 6.74 3.31 8.63
N TYR A 33 7.29 4.25 7.86
CA TYR A 33 7.12 4.25 6.41
C TYR A 33 7.72 2.99 5.76
N ASN A 34 8.93 2.61 6.17
CA ASN A 34 9.60 1.40 5.70
C ASN A 34 8.83 0.13 6.07
N TYR A 35 8.26 0.09 7.28
CA TYR A 35 7.39 -0.99 7.71
C TYR A 35 6.13 -1.11 6.85
N ILE A 36 5.44 0.01 6.60
CA ILE A 36 4.25 0.06 5.74
C ILE A 36 4.58 -0.43 4.32
N ILE A 37 5.75 -0.07 3.77
CA ILE A 37 6.21 -0.58 2.47
C ILE A 37 6.30 -2.10 2.48
N LYS A 38 6.95 -2.70 3.50
CA LYS A 38 7.11 -4.15 3.61
C LYS A 38 5.76 -4.86 3.69
N ILE A 39 4.84 -4.35 4.53
CA ILE A 39 3.51 -4.94 4.67
C ILE A 39 2.70 -4.85 3.39
N ILE A 40 2.70 -3.71 2.72
CA ILE A 40 1.93 -3.56 1.46
C ILE A 40 2.48 -4.47 0.37
N LYS A 41 3.80 -4.70 0.32
CA LYS A 41 4.39 -5.70 -0.58
C LYS A 41 3.89 -7.10 -0.24
N TYR A 42 3.90 -7.47 1.03
CA TYR A 42 3.43 -8.77 1.50
C TYR A 42 1.95 -9.00 1.17
N TYR A 43 1.08 -8.03 1.44
CA TYR A 43 -0.35 -8.12 1.10
C TYR A 43 -0.63 -8.17 -0.40
N ARG A 44 0.24 -7.63 -1.25
CA ARG A 44 0.11 -7.82 -2.70
C ARG A 44 0.44 -9.24 -3.13
N ILE A 45 1.49 -9.83 -2.55
CA ILE A 45 1.86 -11.22 -2.82
C ILE A 45 0.74 -12.17 -2.40
N LEU A 46 0.07 -11.88 -1.28
CA LEU A 46 -1.09 -12.63 -0.80
C LEU A 46 -2.39 -12.37 -1.60
N GLY A 47 -2.38 -11.48 -2.60
CA GLY A 47 -3.59 -11.13 -3.36
C GLY A 47 -4.60 -10.24 -2.63
N LEU A 48 -4.28 -9.77 -1.42
CA LEU A 48 -5.16 -8.91 -0.61
C LEU A 48 -5.19 -7.46 -1.12
N PHE A 49 -4.11 -7.02 -1.76
CA PHE A 49 -4.07 -5.75 -2.48
C PHE A 49 -3.69 -5.95 -3.94
N PRO A 50 -4.30 -5.18 -4.86
CA PRO A 50 -3.90 -5.22 -6.26
C PRO A 50 -2.47 -4.71 -6.40
N PHE A 51 -1.75 -5.30 -7.36
CA PHE A 51 -0.52 -4.72 -7.86
C PHE A 51 -0.81 -3.33 -8.44
N LYS A 52 0.22 -2.50 -8.48
CA LYS A 52 0.14 -1.20 -9.15
C LYS A 52 -0.37 -1.47 -10.56
N GLU A 53 -1.43 -0.80 -10.97
CA GLU A 53 -1.87 -0.81 -12.37
C GLU A 53 -0.64 -0.50 -13.22
N ILE A 54 -0.11 -1.56 -13.84
CA ILE A 54 0.74 -1.44 -15.00
C ILE A 54 -0.23 -0.79 -15.97
N LYS A 55 0.07 0.45 -16.41
CA LYS A 55 -0.57 0.96 -17.62
C LYS A 55 -0.35 -0.16 -18.61
N ILE A 56 -1.39 -0.94 -18.91
CA ILE A 56 -1.36 -1.90 -20.00
C ILE A 56 -0.74 -1.10 -21.14
N LEU A 57 0.45 -1.53 -21.56
CA LEU A 57 1.10 -0.95 -22.73
C LEU A 57 -0.01 -0.95 -23.76
N LYS A 58 -0.43 0.24 -24.19
CA LYS A 58 -1.25 0.37 -25.37
C LYS A 58 -0.39 -0.23 -26.48
N ILE A 59 -0.63 -1.51 -26.76
CA ILE A 59 -0.28 -2.13 -28.03
C ILE A 59 -1.31 -1.58 -29.02
#